data_AF-A0A5K0Z4R9-F1
#
_entry.id   AF-A0A5K0Z4R9-F1
#
_cell.length_a   1.000
_cell.length_b   1.000
_cell.length_c   1.000
_cell.angle_alpha   90.00
_cell.angle_beta   90.00
_cell.angle_gamma   90.00
#
_symmetry.space_group_name_H-M   'P 1'
#
loop_
_entity.id
_entity.type
_entity.pdbx_description
1 polymer ?
#
loop_
_entity_poly.entity_id
_entity_poly.type
_entity_poly.pdbx_seq_one_letter_code
_entity_poly.pdbx_strand_id
1 'polypeptide(L)'
;FAEKVAMNVFIRTVEGIDDCSLIIPKGFGNKTNSQLNPGRKLKKQLKNMPEDLHEKTEPIKLQTRGVNFSSLWRMQDELDIRKLCSNDINAMLEKYGVEAARATIVAEIRAVFERYGIRPDIRHLSLIADFMTFDGQYRPMNRFGISSSVSPFLKITFETATNFIVQMASHGEVEPLESPSARIAMGQPVKLGTG
;
A
#
# COMPACT_ATOMS: atom_id res chain seq x y z
N PHE A 1 3.02 -17.24 2.40
CA PHE A 1 4.11 -16.23 2.44
C PHE A 1 3.52 -14.85 2.15
N ALA A 2 2.60 -14.38 2.99
CA ALA A 2 2.01 -13.02 2.98
C ALA A 2 1.08 -12.96 4.19
N GLU A 3 1.64 -12.98 5.39
CA GLU A 3 0.85 -12.90 6.62
C GLU A 3 1.50 -11.83 7.50
N LYS A 4 1.05 -10.59 7.33
CA LYS A 4 1.24 -9.46 8.26
C LYS A 4 0.50 -8.25 7.70
N VAL A 5 -0.79 -8.15 8.04
CA VAL A 5 -1.50 -6.87 8.07
C VAL A 5 -0.90 -6.10 9.24
N ALA A 6 -0.21 -5.01 8.95
CA ALA A 6 0.42 -4.14 9.95
C ALA A 6 -0.33 -2.83 9.95
N MET A 7 -1.29 -2.71 10.86
CA MET A 7 -1.98 -1.46 11.12
C MET A 7 -1.18 -0.67 12.16
N ASN A 8 -0.99 0.63 11.95
CA ASN A 8 -0.38 1.53 12.94
C ASN A 8 -1.50 2.19 13.74
N VAL A 9 -1.71 1.78 14.99
CA VAL A 9 -2.79 2.31 15.83
C VAL A 9 -2.27 2.66 17.23
N PHE A 10 -2.64 3.81 17.79
CA PHE A 10 -2.30 4.25 19.15
C PHE A 10 -3.46 3.92 20.10
N ILE A 11 -3.27 3.24 21.24
CA ILE A 11 -4.37 2.88 22.16
C ILE A 11 -4.36 3.71 23.46
N ARG A 12 -5.53 4.24 23.83
CA ARG A 12 -6.06 4.45 25.18
C ARG A 12 -7.38 3.64 25.33
N THR A 13 -7.30 2.42 25.87
CA THR A 13 -8.39 1.45 26.18
C THR A 13 -9.02 0.61 25.04
N VAL A 14 -9.70 -0.48 25.42
CA VAL A 14 -9.97 -1.68 24.59
C VAL A 14 -11.30 -2.31 25.01
N GLU A 15 -12.32 -2.23 24.15
CA GLU A 15 -13.36 -3.26 24.02
C GLU A 15 -13.58 -3.56 22.53
N GLY A 16 -13.27 -4.79 22.09
CA GLY A 16 -13.71 -5.32 20.79
C GLY A 16 -12.68 -5.39 19.65
N ILE A 17 -11.46 -5.89 19.88
CA ILE A 17 -10.59 -6.35 18.79
C ILE A 17 -10.05 -7.74 19.13
N ASP A 18 -10.40 -8.74 18.32
CA ASP A 18 -10.27 -10.17 18.66
C ASP A 18 -8.84 -10.74 18.59
N ASP A 19 -7.85 -10.01 18.08
CA ASP A 19 -6.43 -10.38 18.23
C ASP A 19 -5.53 -9.17 17.94
N CYS A 20 -4.90 -8.65 18.99
CA CYS A 20 -4.09 -7.44 18.96
C CYS A 20 -2.70 -7.70 19.55
N SER A 21 -1.65 -7.39 18.81
CA SER A 21 -0.28 -7.39 19.34
C SER A 21 0.21 -5.96 19.56
N LEU A 22 0.66 -5.66 20.78
CA LEU A 22 1.22 -4.37 21.13
C LEU A 22 2.72 -4.36 20.79
N ILE A 23 3.16 -3.40 19.97
CA ILE A 23 4.56 -3.21 19.58
C ILE A 23 5.12 -2.04 20.40
N ILE A 24 6.01 -2.37 21.33
CA ILE A 24 6.78 -1.40 22.13
C ILE A 24 8.08 -1.08 21.40
N PRO A 25 8.47 0.21 21.28
CA PRO A 25 9.69 0.58 20.58
C PRO A 25 10.96 0.13 21.32
N LYS A 26 12.02 -0.11 20.54
CA LYS A 26 13.33 -0.56 21.04
C LYS A 26 14.01 0.56 21.83
N GLY A 27 13.75 0.57 23.13
CA GLY A 27 14.22 1.57 24.10
C GLY A 27 13.60 1.36 25.48
N PHE A 28 12.43 0.72 25.53
CA PHE A 28 11.82 0.20 26.76
C PHE A 28 12.12 -1.30 26.91
N GLY A 29 12.60 -1.68 28.09
CA GLY A 29 13.13 -3.01 28.38
C GLY A 29 12.18 -4.18 28.10
N ASN A 30 12.81 -5.31 27.77
CA ASN A 30 12.31 -6.68 27.63
C ASN A 30 11.23 -6.96 26.57
N LYS A 31 11.69 -7.70 25.54
CA LYS A 31 10.91 -8.48 24.58
C LYS A 31 9.74 -9.18 25.27
N THR A 32 8.53 -8.70 25.06
CA THR A 32 7.33 -9.50 25.26
C THR A 32 6.47 -9.37 24.00
N ASN A 33 6.64 -10.32 23.07
CA ASN A 33 5.56 -10.68 22.15
C ASN A 33 4.51 -11.44 22.99
N SER A 34 3.77 -10.72 23.83
CA SER A 34 2.63 -11.31 24.53
C SER A 34 1.42 -11.23 23.62
N GLN A 35 0.88 -12.39 23.23
CA GLN A 35 -0.51 -12.47 22.80
C GLN A 35 -1.35 -11.99 24.00
N LEU A 36 -1.99 -10.83 23.85
CA LEU A 36 -2.71 -10.17 24.93
C LEU A 36 -4.20 -10.46 24.77
N ASN A 37 -4.73 -11.35 25.63
CA ASN A 37 -6.17 -11.48 25.81
C ASN A 37 -6.74 -10.13 26.33
N PRO A 38 -7.76 -9.57 25.67
CA PRO A 38 -8.25 -8.24 25.95
C PRO A 38 -9.01 -8.23 27.27
N GLY A 39 -8.66 -7.32 28.19
CA GLY A 39 -9.57 -6.93 29.27
C GLY A 39 -8.94 -6.61 30.63
N ARG A 40 -8.01 -7.43 31.15
CA ARG A 40 -7.63 -7.31 32.59
C ARG A 40 -6.14 -7.11 32.92
N LYS A 41 -5.21 -7.52 32.06
CA LYS A 41 -3.77 -7.44 32.37
C LYS A 41 -3.07 -6.14 31.90
N LEU A 42 -3.63 -5.40 30.93
CA LEU A 42 -3.06 -4.14 30.42
C LEU A 42 -3.14 -2.96 31.41
N LYS A 43 -4.26 -2.83 32.16
CA LYS A 43 -4.46 -1.69 33.10
C LYS A 43 -3.41 -1.61 34.21
N LYS A 44 -2.86 -2.74 34.66
CA LYS A 44 -1.83 -2.78 35.72
C LYS A 44 -0.43 -2.44 35.20
N GLN A 45 -0.14 -2.65 33.91
CA GLN A 45 1.17 -2.37 33.34
C GLN A 45 1.28 -0.94 32.77
N LEU A 46 0.18 -0.37 32.24
CA LEU A 46 0.17 1.01 31.76
C LEU A 46 0.16 2.07 32.88
N LYS A 47 -0.38 1.74 34.07
CA LYS A 47 -0.42 2.66 35.23
C LYS A 47 0.94 3.00 35.84
N ASN A 48 1.99 2.25 35.48
CA ASN A 48 3.33 2.40 36.05
C ASN A 48 4.33 3.10 35.11
N MET A 49 3.86 3.76 34.05
CA MET A 49 4.75 4.37 33.06
C MET A 49 4.73 5.90 33.21
N PRO A 50 5.88 6.55 33.43
CA PRO A 50 5.94 7.99 33.70
C PRO A 50 5.48 8.80 32.48
N GLU A 51 4.69 9.85 32.73
CA GLU A 51 4.05 10.71 31.73
C GLU A 51 5.01 11.68 31.00
N ASP A 52 6.29 11.71 31.37
CA ASP A 52 7.24 12.70 30.86
C ASP A 52 8.31 12.04 30.00
N LEU A 53 8.18 12.12 28.67
CA LEU A 53 9.31 12.04 27.71
C LEU A 53 8.83 12.52 26.33
N HIS A 54 8.72 13.83 26.19
CA HIS A 54 8.62 14.52 24.92
C HIS A 54 9.87 14.22 24.05
N GLU A 55 9.60 13.88 22.78
CA GLU A 55 10.41 14.21 21.59
C GLU A 55 11.47 13.24 21.00
N LYS A 56 11.83 12.09 21.63
CA LYS A 56 12.77 11.12 20.98
C LYS A 56 12.37 9.65 21.00
N THR A 57 11.20 9.33 21.53
CA THR A 57 10.74 7.95 21.66
C THR A 57 9.75 7.64 20.55
N GLU A 58 10.02 6.60 19.76
CA GLU A 58 9.03 6.05 18.84
C GLU A 58 7.72 5.79 19.62
N PRO A 59 6.56 6.10 19.03
CA PRO A 59 5.31 6.03 19.78
C PRO A 59 4.77 4.58 19.77
N ILE A 60 4.00 4.19 20.79
CA ILE A 60 3.50 2.82 20.97
C ILE A 60 2.50 2.46 19.86
N LYS A 61 2.66 1.30 19.23
CA LYS A 61 1.80 0.86 18.12
C LYS A 61 1.02 -0.40 18.48
N LEU A 62 -0.22 -0.46 18.00
CA LEU A 62 -1.08 -1.63 18.01
C LEU A 62 -1.16 -2.19 16.60
N GLN A 63 -0.80 -3.46 16.46
CA GLN A 63 -0.97 -4.22 15.23
C GLN A 63 -2.15 -5.18 15.37
N THR A 64 -3.07 -5.13 14.40
CA THR A 64 -4.24 -6.01 14.28
C THR A 64 -4.06 -7.00 13.13
N ARG A 65 -4.68 -8.17 13.25
CA ARG A 65 -4.85 -9.09 12.13
C ARG A 65 -6.20 -8.83 11.46
N GLY A 66 -6.17 -8.40 10.19
CA GLY A 66 -7.36 -8.04 9.43
C GLY A 66 -7.64 -6.53 9.41
N VAL A 67 -8.58 -6.14 8.54
CA VAL A 67 -8.92 -4.74 8.27
C VAL A 67 -10.41 -4.52 8.49
N ASN A 68 -10.76 -3.69 9.48
CA ASN A 68 -12.14 -3.27 9.72
C ASN A 68 -12.17 -1.82 10.22
N PHE A 69 -12.18 -0.89 9.27
CA PHE A 69 -12.19 0.56 9.54
C PHE A 69 -13.39 1.00 10.38
N SER A 70 -14.56 0.45 10.12
CA SER A 70 -15.79 0.83 10.82
C SER A 70 -15.73 0.58 12.33
N SER A 71 -15.16 -0.56 12.75
CA SER A 71 -14.99 -0.86 14.18
C SER A 71 -13.95 0.05 14.82
N LEU A 72 -12.85 0.33 14.13
CA LEU A 72 -11.77 1.19 14.64
C LEU A 72 -12.23 2.65 14.81
N TRP A 73 -13.09 3.13 13.91
CA TRP A 73 -13.65 4.47 14.01
C TRP A 73 -14.56 4.66 15.23
N ARG A 74 -15.23 3.59 15.68
CA ARG A 74 -16.04 3.64 16.91
C ARG A 74 -15.18 3.79 18.16
N MET A 75 -13.93 3.35 18.10
CA MET A 75 -12.96 3.48 19.19
C MET A 75 -12.18 4.80 19.10
N GLN A 76 -12.74 5.87 18.52
CA GLN A 76 -12.03 7.15 18.35
C GLN A 76 -11.57 7.82 19.65
N ASP A 77 -12.30 7.58 20.75
CA ASP A 77 -11.95 8.09 22.08
C ASP A 77 -10.66 7.44 22.60
N GLU A 78 -10.34 6.27 22.04
CA GLU A 78 -9.26 5.38 22.42
C GLU A 78 -8.13 5.38 21.40
N LEU A 79 -8.44 5.60 20.11
CA LEU A 79 -7.53 5.46 19.00
C LEU A 79 -7.35 6.78 18.23
N ASP A 80 -6.10 7.18 17.97
CA ASP A 80 -5.84 8.30 17.05
C ASP A 80 -6.08 7.88 15.59
N ILE A 81 -7.33 8.02 15.14
CA ILE A 81 -7.79 7.61 13.79
C ILE A 81 -7.02 8.31 12.67
N ARG A 82 -6.50 9.51 12.91
CA ARG A 82 -5.78 10.29 11.89
C ARG A 82 -4.47 9.65 11.46
N LYS A 83 -3.94 8.74 12.27
CA LYS A 83 -2.68 8.02 12.02
C LYS A 83 -2.92 6.55 11.67
N LEU A 84 -4.17 6.18 11.39
CA LEU A 84 -4.51 4.83 10.97
C LEU A 84 -3.89 4.54 9.60
N CYS A 85 -3.09 3.48 9.53
CA CYS A 85 -2.51 2.99 8.28
C CYS A 85 -2.89 1.53 8.08
N SER A 86 -3.07 1.07 6.85
CA SER A 86 -3.27 -0.34 6.51
C SER A 86 -2.34 -0.73 5.37
N ASN A 87 -1.95 -2.00 5.31
CA ASN A 87 -1.23 -2.57 4.17
C ASN A 87 -2.18 -3.03 3.04
N ASP A 88 -3.49 -3.03 3.27
CA ASP A 88 -4.49 -3.27 2.24
C ASP A 88 -4.75 -1.97 1.46
N ILE A 89 -4.16 -1.89 0.27
CA ILE A 89 -4.23 -0.72 -0.62
C ILE A 89 -5.68 -0.48 -1.09
N ASN A 90 -6.44 -1.54 -1.36
CA ASN A 90 -7.81 -1.40 -1.85
C ASN A 90 -8.73 -0.89 -0.73
N ALA A 91 -8.59 -1.42 0.48
CA ALA A 91 -9.35 -0.94 1.62
C ALA A 91 -9.01 0.53 1.97
N MET A 92 -7.75 0.95 1.79
CA MET A 92 -7.35 2.36 1.92
C MET A 92 -7.96 3.23 0.81
N LEU A 93 -7.97 2.76 -0.44
CA LEU A 93 -8.61 3.44 -1.56
C LEU A 93 -10.10 3.69 -1.31
N GLU A 94 -10.82 2.67 -0.85
CA GLU A 94 -12.27 2.73 -0.62
C GLU A 94 -12.66 3.67 0.54
N LYS A 95 -11.84 3.78 1.59
CA LYS A 95 -12.18 4.55 2.80
C LYS A 95 -11.53 5.92 2.88
N TYR A 96 -10.29 6.06 2.41
CA TYR A 96 -9.50 7.29 2.51
C TYR A 96 -9.18 7.92 1.15
N GLY A 97 -9.50 7.24 0.04
CA GLY A 97 -9.32 7.76 -1.31
C GLY A 97 -7.97 7.46 -1.96
N VAL A 98 -7.80 7.94 -3.19
CA VAL A 98 -6.68 7.56 -4.07
C VAL A 98 -5.31 8.01 -3.55
N GLU A 99 -5.19 9.21 -2.98
CA GLU A 99 -3.92 9.70 -2.45
C GLU A 99 -3.46 8.90 -1.22
N ALA A 100 -4.40 8.43 -0.40
CA ALA A 100 -4.08 7.55 0.71
C ALA A 100 -3.58 6.18 0.20
N ALA A 101 -4.24 5.63 -0.82
CA ALA A 101 -3.79 4.39 -1.47
C ALA A 101 -2.39 4.54 -2.10
N ARG A 102 -2.14 5.66 -2.79
CA ARG A 102 -0.84 6.00 -3.38
C ARG A 102 0.27 6.06 -2.33
N ALA A 103 0.01 6.75 -1.22
CA ALA A 103 0.95 6.83 -0.10
C ALA A 103 1.21 5.44 0.53
N THR A 104 0.16 4.62 0.67
CA THR A 104 0.27 3.23 1.15
C THR A 104 1.15 2.39 0.23
N ILE A 105 0.98 2.47 -1.11
CA ILE A 105 1.82 1.74 -2.07
C ILE A 105 3.31 2.06 -1.86
N VAL A 106 3.65 3.35 -1.77
CA VAL A 106 5.03 3.79 -1.54
C VAL A 106 5.57 3.24 -0.22
N ALA A 107 4.79 3.31 0.85
CA ALA A 107 5.18 2.84 2.17
C ALA A 107 5.40 1.32 2.20
N GLU A 108 4.50 0.54 1.59
CA GLU A 108 4.58 -0.93 1.56
C GLU A 108 5.77 -1.41 0.72
N ILE A 109 5.96 -0.85 -0.49
CA ILE A 109 7.10 -1.21 -1.33
C ILE A 109 8.41 -0.89 -0.61
N ARG A 110 8.49 0.30 0.01
CA ARG A 110 9.65 0.69 0.80
C ARG A 110 9.89 -0.28 1.97
N ALA A 111 8.86 -0.64 2.71
CA ALA A 111 8.96 -1.57 3.84
C ALA A 111 9.44 -2.97 3.43
N VAL A 112 9.12 -3.41 2.20
CA VAL A 112 9.65 -4.67 1.64
C VAL A 112 11.15 -4.57 1.41
N PHE A 113 11.63 -3.52 0.72
CA PHE A 113 13.05 -3.35 0.42
C PHE A 113 13.90 -3.08 1.67
N GLU A 114 13.38 -2.34 2.65
CA GLU A 114 14.08 -2.05 3.90
C GLU A 114 14.42 -3.33 4.68
N ARG A 115 13.60 -4.38 4.58
CA ARG A 115 13.89 -5.69 5.22
C ARG A 115 15.11 -6.38 4.63
N TYR A 116 15.45 -6.08 3.38
CA TYR A 116 16.65 -6.61 2.70
C TYR A 116 17.83 -5.64 2.79
N GLY A 117 17.71 -4.54 3.54
CA GLY A 117 18.75 -3.52 3.65
C GLY A 117 18.89 -2.63 2.41
N ILE A 118 17.95 -2.73 1.46
CA ILE A 118 17.95 -1.94 0.23
C ILE A 118 17.15 -0.66 0.49
N ARG A 119 17.73 0.50 0.13
CA ARG A 119 17.08 1.81 0.26
C ARG A 119 16.83 2.40 -1.13
N PRO A 120 15.71 2.08 -1.78
CA PRO A 120 15.37 2.67 -3.07
C PRO A 120 15.08 4.18 -2.91
N ASP A 121 15.41 4.95 -3.94
CA ASP A 121 15.07 6.37 -4.01
C ASP A 121 13.54 6.55 -4.11
N ILE A 122 13.01 7.50 -3.35
CA ILE A 122 11.58 7.81 -3.32
C ILE A 122 11.03 8.26 -4.67
N ARG A 123 11.86 8.83 -5.55
CA ARG A 123 11.47 9.25 -6.91
C ARG A 123 11.00 8.07 -7.75
N HIS A 124 11.67 6.92 -7.65
CA HIS A 124 11.28 5.70 -8.36
C HIS A 124 9.97 5.13 -7.80
N LEU A 125 9.85 5.08 -6.47
CA LEU A 125 8.65 4.56 -5.81
C LEU A 125 7.43 5.44 -6.08
N SER A 126 7.61 6.75 -6.10
CA SER A 126 6.54 7.71 -6.39
C SER A 126 6.05 7.53 -7.81
N LEU A 127 6.96 7.43 -8.80
CA LEU A 127 6.57 7.20 -10.19
C LEU A 127 5.76 5.92 -10.39
N ILE A 128 6.14 4.84 -9.70
CA ILE A 128 5.41 3.57 -9.71
C ILE A 128 4.02 3.75 -9.10
N ALA A 129 3.93 4.38 -7.92
CA ALA A 129 2.66 4.57 -7.24
C ALA A 129 1.71 5.48 -8.04
N ASP A 130 2.23 6.55 -8.64
CA ASP A 130 1.47 7.47 -9.49
C ASP A 130 0.95 6.73 -10.73
N PHE A 131 1.78 5.89 -11.37
CA PHE A 131 1.34 5.04 -12.47
C PHE A 131 0.28 4.00 -12.05
N MET A 132 0.33 3.49 -10.83
CA MET A 132 -0.69 2.54 -10.33
C MET A 132 -2.01 3.22 -9.96
N THR A 133 -2.04 4.56 -9.85
CA THR A 133 -3.19 5.31 -9.31
C THR A 133 -3.70 6.44 -10.21
N PHE A 134 -3.15 6.59 -11.42
CA PHE A 134 -3.44 7.73 -12.29
C PHE A 134 -4.91 7.86 -12.74
N ASP A 135 -5.65 6.74 -12.79
CA ASP A 135 -7.05 6.69 -13.20
C ASP A 135 -8.02 6.83 -12.02
N GLY A 136 -7.51 7.16 -10.83
CA GLY A 136 -8.29 7.25 -9.60
C GLY A 136 -8.61 5.89 -8.97
N GLN A 137 -8.14 4.79 -9.56
CA GLN A 137 -8.32 3.44 -9.06
C GLN A 137 -6.97 2.77 -8.75
N TYR A 138 -7.01 1.55 -8.23
CA TYR A 138 -5.82 0.73 -8.07
C TYR A 138 -5.60 -0.14 -9.31
N ARG A 139 -4.67 0.27 -10.17
CA ARG A 139 -4.32 -0.43 -11.41
C ARG A 139 -3.10 -1.35 -11.21
N PRO A 140 -3.25 -2.67 -11.31
CA PRO A 140 -2.12 -3.59 -11.22
C PRO A 140 -1.25 -3.54 -12.49
N MET A 141 0.06 -3.78 -12.36
CA MET A 141 0.97 -3.92 -13.51
C MET A 141 0.96 -5.35 -14.08
N ASN A 142 -0.18 -5.80 -14.59
CA ASN A 142 -0.37 -7.12 -15.19
C ASN A 142 -1.20 -7.03 -16.48
N ARG A 143 -1.59 -8.17 -17.06
CA ARG A 143 -2.41 -8.23 -18.28
C ARG A 143 -3.74 -7.49 -18.21
N PHE A 144 -4.37 -7.48 -17.03
CA PHE A 144 -5.60 -6.76 -16.80
C PHE A 144 -5.35 -5.27 -16.66
N GLY A 145 -4.19 -4.89 -16.14
CA GLY A 145 -3.71 -3.52 -16.15
C GLY A 145 -3.38 -3.00 -17.53
N ILE A 146 -2.73 -3.77 -18.40
CA ILE A 146 -2.30 -3.26 -19.71
C ILE A 146 -3.45 -3.15 -20.72
N SER A 147 -4.56 -3.87 -20.51
CA SER A 147 -5.71 -3.87 -21.42
C SER A 147 -6.33 -2.48 -21.59
N SER A 148 -6.24 -1.62 -20.57
CA SER A 148 -6.68 -0.23 -20.60
C SER A 148 -5.58 0.72 -21.12
N SER A 149 -4.59 0.22 -21.85
CA SER A 149 -3.62 1.05 -22.58
C SER A 149 -4.19 1.49 -23.93
N VAL A 150 -3.79 2.69 -24.37
CA VAL A 150 -4.25 3.32 -25.60
C VAL A 150 -3.63 2.69 -26.86
N SER A 151 -2.42 2.13 -26.79
CA SER A 151 -1.71 1.61 -27.97
C SER A 151 -2.03 0.13 -28.24
N PRO A 152 -2.73 -0.20 -29.35
CA PRO A 152 -2.86 -1.56 -29.89
C PRO A 152 -1.58 -2.40 -29.83
N PHE A 153 -0.49 -1.90 -30.40
CA PHE A 153 0.77 -2.63 -30.48
C PHE A 153 1.41 -2.83 -29.11
N LEU A 154 1.22 -1.89 -28.16
CA LEU A 154 1.66 -2.12 -26.78
C LEU A 154 0.92 -3.31 -26.16
N LYS A 155 -0.38 -3.46 -26.41
CA LYS A 155 -1.18 -4.60 -25.93
C LYS A 155 -0.72 -5.92 -26.58
N ILE A 156 -0.53 -5.92 -27.92
CA ILE A 156 -0.11 -7.11 -28.70
C ILE A 156 1.27 -7.61 -28.27
N THR A 157 2.22 -6.71 -28.07
CA THR A 157 3.62 -7.05 -27.76
C THR A 157 3.83 -7.51 -26.32
N PHE A 158 2.87 -7.27 -25.43
CA PHE A 158 2.93 -7.71 -24.04
C PHE A 158 2.54 -9.19 -23.89
N GLU A 159 1.27 -9.55 -24.15
CA GLU A 159 0.82 -10.94 -24.17
C GLU A 159 -0.52 -11.09 -24.91
N THR A 160 -0.91 -12.33 -25.23
CA THR A 160 -2.22 -12.66 -25.84
C THR A 160 -2.51 -11.93 -27.17
N ALA A 161 -1.48 -11.81 -28.00
CA ALA A 161 -1.50 -11.09 -29.29
C ALA A 161 -2.74 -11.38 -30.14
N THR A 162 -3.09 -12.64 -30.37
CA THR A 162 -4.21 -13.03 -31.23
C THR A 162 -5.55 -12.47 -30.74
N ASN A 163 -5.80 -12.49 -29.42
CA ASN A 163 -7.06 -11.98 -28.87
C ASN A 163 -7.16 -10.48 -29.06
N PHE A 164 -6.09 -9.74 -28.79
CA PHE A 164 -6.06 -8.30 -29.02
C PHE A 164 -6.23 -7.99 -30.51
N ILE A 165 -5.52 -8.68 -31.42
CA ILE A 165 -5.65 -8.46 -32.87
C ILE A 165 -7.10 -8.64 -33.34
N VAL A 166 -7.76 -9.74 -32.93
CA VAL A 166 -9.16 -10.00 -33.30
C VAL A 166 -10.08 -8.91 -32.73
N GLN A 167 -9.91 -8.55 -31.45
CA GLN A 167 -10.70 -7.50 -30.82
C GLN A 167 -10.52 -6.17 -31.55
N MET A 168 -9.28 -5.75 -31.81
CA MET A 168 -8.97 -4.45 -32.43
C MET A 168 -9.44 -4.41 -33.88
N ALA A 169 -9.28 -5.50 -34.64
CA ALA A 169 -9.82 -5.63 -35.99
C ALA A 169 -11.36 -5.54 -35.99
N SER A 170 -12.02 -6.15 -35.00
CA SER A 170 -13.49 -6.08 -34.86
C SER A 170 -13.99 -4.69 -34.48
N HIS A 171 -13.20 -3.90 -33.73
CA HIS A 171 -13.58 -2.54 -33.31
C HIS A 171 -13.05 -1.46 -34.26
N GLY A 172 -12.22 -1.82 -35.25
CA GLY A 172 -11.58 -0.85 -36.14
C GLY A 172 -10.60 0.08 -35.41
N GLU A 173 -9.90 -0.40 -34.37
CA GLU A 173 -8.92 0.41 -33.63
C GLU A 173 -7.75 0.82 -34.54
N VAL A 174 -7.33 2.09 -34.44
CA VAL A 174 -6.20 2.65 -35.17
C VAL A 174 -5.01 2.81 -34.23
N GLU A 175 -3.83 2.36 -34.65
CA GLU A 175 -2.59 2.57 -33.90
C GLU A 175 -1.99 3.95 -34.23
N PRO A 176 -1.82 4.85 -33.25
CA PRO A 176 -1.27 6.18 -33.48
C PRO A 176 0.27 6.21 -33.60
N LEU A 177 0.98 5.11 -33.30
CA LEU A 177 2.46 5.04 -33.33
C LEU A 177 3.13 6.03 -32.37
N GLU A 178 2.53 6.24 -31.20
CA GLU A 178 3.13 7.07 -30.13
C GLU A 178 3.91 6.22 -29.12
N SER A 179 3.50 4.97 -28.89
CA SER A 179 4.20 4.10 -27.94
C SER A 179 5.56 3.65 -28.51
N PRO A 180 6.60 3.51 -27.66
CA PRO A 180 7.88 2.96 -28.08
C PRO A 180 7.75 1.59 -28.75
N SER A 181 6.91 0.70 -28.19
CA SER A 181 6.66 -0.63 -28.75
C SER A 181 6.08 -0.57 -30.17
N ALA A 182 5.12 0.31 -30.42
CA ALA A 182 4.52 0.48 -31.74
C ALA A 182 5.53 1.01 -32.76
N ARG A 183 6.34 2.00 -32.37
CA ARG A 183 7.38 2.58 -33.23
C ARG A 183 8.45 1.57 -33.61
N ILE A 184 8.93 0.79 -32.64
CA ILE A 184 9.89 -0.29 -32.88
C ILE A 184 9.31 -1.32 -33.84
N ALA A 185 8.06 -1.74 -33.62
CA ALA A 185 7.39 -2.70 -34.50
C ALA A 185 7.27 -2.19 -35.96
N MET A 186 7.13 -0.88 -36.15
CA MET A 186 7.03 -0.24 -37.47
C MET A 186 8.38 0.30 -38.00
N GLY A 187 9.50 0.06 -37.31
CA GLY A 187 10.82 0.54 -37.72
C GLY A 187 10.98 2.07 -37.68
N GLN A 188 10.20 2.77 -36.86
CA GLN A 188 10.27 4.23 -36.70
C GLN A 188 11.15 4.61 -35.48
N PRO A 189 11.82 5.79 -35.51
CA PRO A 189 12.52 6.31 -34.34
C PRO A 189 11.58 6.51 -33.15
N VAL A 190 11.99 6.11 -31.95
CA VAL A 190 11.21 6.26 -30.71
C VAL A 190 11.25 7.71 -30.24
N LYS A 191 10.08 8.31 -29.94
CA LYS A 191 9.93 9.67 -29.39
C LYS A 191 10.28 9.76 -27.91
N LEU A 192 11.52 9.42 -27.55
CA LEU A 192 12.04 9.56 -26.19
C LEU A 192 13.49 10.03 -26.24
N GLY A 193 13.84 11.01 -25.41
CA GLY A 193 15.20 11.54 -25.35
C GLY A 193 15.58 12.28 -26.63
N THR A 194 16.56 11.75 -27.36
CA THR A 194 17.11 12.37 -28.58
C THR A 194 16.36 12.01 -29.88
N GLY A 195 15.35 11.15 -29.80
CA GLY A 195 14.57 10.65 -30.96
C GLY A 195 13.26 11.38 -31.20
#